data_AF-A0A0E9Y0Y8-F1
#
_entry.id   AF-A0A0E9Y0Y8-F1
#
_cell.length_a   1.000
_cell.length_b   1.000
_cell.length_c   1.000
_cell.angle_alpha   90.00
_cell.angle_beta   90.00
_cell.angle_gamma   90.00
#
_symmetry.space_group_name_H-M   'P 1'
#
loop_
_entity.id
_entity.type
_entity.pdbx_description
1 polymer ?
#
loop_
_entity_poly.entity_id
_entity_poly.type
_entity_poly.pdbx_seq_one_letter_code
_entity_poly.pdbx_strand_id
1 'polypeptide(L)' 'SESTLVRISDAVHKAAVEVNEEGTIAAAVTGLSFVATASFNVPPPPIEFTVDRPFLYYIRDRSNNRILFVGEVNSL' A
#
# COMPACT_ATOMS: atom_id res chain seq x y z
N SER A 1 -34.62 37.42 -19.52
CA SER A 1 -33.69 36.66 -18.68
C SER A 1 -33.40 35.38 -19.41
N GLU A 2 -32.36 35.35 -20.24
CA GLU A 2 -31.92 34.08 -20.81
C GLU A 2 -31.13 33.33 -19.74
N SER A 3 -31.57 32.13 -19.42
CA SER A 3 -30.86 31.22 -18.53
C SER A 3 -29.82 30.48 -19.35
N THR A 4 -28.58 30.97 -19.33
CA THR A 4 -27.45 30.25 -19.95
C THR A 4 -27.17 28.99 -19.15
N LEU A 5 -27.30 27.84 -19.82
CA LEU A 5 -27.15 26.54 -19.20
C LEU A 5 -25.67 26.15 -19.15
N VAL A 6 -25.04 26.32 -17.98
CA VAL A 6 -23.63 25.99 -17.75
C VAL A 6 -23.51 24.50 -17.38
N ARG A 7 -22.58 23.78 -18.03
CA ARG A 7 -22.25 22.38 -17.72
C ARG A 7 -20.74 22.18 -17.73
N ILE A 8 -20.26 21.23 -16.93
CA ILE A 8 -18.87 20.77 -16.99
C ILE A 8 -18.72 19.94 -18.27
N SER A 9 -17.81 20.35 -19.14
CA SER A 9 -17.49 19.61 -20.36
C SER A 9 -16.53 18.46 -20.11
N ASP A 10 -15.54 18.67 -19.23
CA ASP A 10 -14.50 17.69 -18.97
C ASP A 10 -13.89 17.85 -17.58
N ALA A 11 -13.38 16.76 -17.02
CA ALA A 11 -12.69 16.75 -15.74
C ALA A 11 -11.51 15.77 -15.81
N VAL A 12 -10.31 16.32 -15.98
CA VAL A 12 -9.09 15.51 -16.15
C VAL A 12 -8.38 15.37 -14.81
N HIS A 13 -8.15 14.12 -14.38
CA HIS A 13 -7.39 13.79 -13.18
C HIS A 13 -6.20 12.90 -13.55
N LYS A 14 -5.00 13.26 -13.10
CA LYS A 14 -3.77 12.48 -13.30
C LYS A 14 -3.13 12.20 -11.94
N ALA A 15 -2.82 10.93 -11.69
CA ALA A 15 -2.14 10.45 -10.50
C ALA A 15 -1.02 9.51 -10.90
N ALA A 16 0.05 9.45 -10.10
CA ALA A 16 1.15 8.53 -10.28
C ALA A 16 1.53 7.93 -8.92
N VAL A 17 1.85 6.64 -8.91
CA VAL A 17 2.34 5.91 -7.74
C VAL A 17 3.58 5.17 -8.19
N GLU A 18 4.69 5.36 -7.47
CA GLU A 18 5.94 4.63 -7.65
C GLU A 18 6.23 3.89 -6.36
N VAL A 19 6.59 2.61 -6.47
CA VAL A 19 6.99 1.77 -5.35
C VAL A 19 8.41 1.29 -5.63
N ASN A 20 9.33 1.61 -4.73
CA ASN A 20 10.72 1.19 -4.77
C ASN A 20 11.19 0.88 -3.34
N GLU A 21 12.40 0.34 -3.22
CA GLU A 21 12.99 -0.09 -1.95
C GLU A 21 13.33 1.09 -1.01
N GLU A 22 13.52 2.29 -1.55
CA GLU A 22 13.83 3.50 -0.78
C GLU A 22 12.61 4.10 -0.09
N GLY A 23 11.41 3.94 -0.67
CA GLY A 23 10.16 4.51 -0.19
C GLY A 23 9.57 3.86 1.08
N THR A 24 10.11 2.71 1.49
CA THR A 24 9.81 2.04 2.77
C THR A 24 11.02 1.18 3.11
N ILE A 25 12.01 1.76 3.79
CA ILE A 25 13.22 1.05 4.22
C ILE A 25 12.81 -0.28 4.86
N ALA A 26 13.14 -1.36 4.15
CA ALA A 26 13.14 -2.75 4.56
C ALA A 26 12.83 -3.00 6.05
N ALA A 27 11.55 -2.99 6.43
CA ALA A 27 11.10 -3.53 7.73
C ALA A 27 11.40 -5.04 7.87
N ALA A 28 11.96 -5.66 6.81
CA ALA A 28 12.49 -7.01 6.77
C ALA A 28 13.99 -7.12 7.10
N VAL A 29 14.66 -6.10 7.64
CA VAL A 29 15.93 -6.32 8.36
C VAL A 29 15.58 -6.93 9.72
N THR A 30 15.23 -8.21 9.72
CA THR A 30 15.05 -8.95 10.98
C THR A 30 16.43 -9.12 11.60
N GLY A 31 16.62 -8.48 12.75
CA GLY A 31 17.85 -8.54 13.53
C GLY A 31 18.24 -9.98 13.90
N LEU A 32 19.56 -10.17 14.02
CA LEU A 32 20.23 -11.41 14.42
C LEU A 32 19.40 -12.28 15.39
N SER A 33 19.19 -13.54 15.02
CA SER A 33 18.58 -14.57 15.86
C SER A 33 19.46 -14.84 17.08
N PHE A 34 19.18 -14.21 18.22
CA PHE A 34 19.76 -14.64 19.48
C PHE A 34 19.08 -15.94 19.90
N VAL A 35 19.85 -17.04 19.91
CA VAL A 35 19.45 -18.29 20.56
C VAL A 35 19.54 -18.06 22.06
N ALA A 36 18.48 -17.50 22.66
CA ALA A 36 18.34 -17.48 24.10
C ALA A 36 17.94 -18.89 24.58
N THR A 37 18.86 -19.53 25.29
CA THR A 37 18.59 -20.76 26.03
C THR A 37 17.58 -20.51 27.14
N ALA A 38 16.57 -21.39 27.21
CA ALA A 38 15.59 -21.61 28.28
C ALA A 38 14.31 -20.74 28.28
N SER A 39 13.16 -21.45 28.32
CA SER A 39 11.76 -21.00 28.43
C SER A 39 11.15 -20.37 27.17
N PHE A 40 10.82 -21.22 26.19
CA PHE A 40 10.35 -20.77 24.89
C PHE A 40 8.84 -20.53 24.83
N ASN A 41 8.44 -19.27 24.89
CA ASN A 41 7.28 -18.81 24.14
C ASN A 41 7.76 -18.58 22.69
N VAL A 42 7.84 -19.65 21.89
CA VAL A 42 8.27 -19.55 20.49
C VAL A 42 7.26 -18.69 19.73
N PRO A 43 7.65 -17.54 19.16
CA PRO A 43 6.75 -16.79 18.29
C PRO A 43 6.31 -17.69 17.13
N PRO A 44 5.05 -17.59 16.66
CA PRO A 44 4.65 -18.30 15.45
C PRO A 44 5.61 -17.94 14.29
N PRO A 45 5.86 -18.88 13.38
CA PRO A 45 6.70 -18.63 12.22
C PRO A 45 6.16 -17.42 11.43
N PRO A 46 7.05 -16.66 10.76
CA PRO A 46 6.61 -15.56 9.90
C PRO A 46 5.62 -16.03 8.83
N ILE A 47 4.71 -15.13 8.45
CA ILE A 47 3.82 -15.37 7.31
C ILE A 47 4.59 -15.05 6.05
N GLU A 48 4.75 -16.04 5.17
CA GLU A 48 5.25 -15.80 3.82
C GLU A 48 4.19 -15.08 3.00
N PHE A 49 4.53 -13.90 2.48
CA PHE A 49 3.66 -13.08 1.65
C PHE A 49 4.38 -12.70 0.36
N THR A 50 4.03 -13.40 -0.72
CA THR A 50 4.55 -13.18 -2.05
C THR A 50 3.44 -12.62 -2.94
N VAL A 51 3.73 -11.54 -3.66
CA VAL A 51 2.79 -10.88 -4.56
C VAL A 51 3.28 -11.05 -6.00
N ASP A 52 2.98 -12.20 -6.59
CA ASP A 52 3.46 -12.67 -7.91
C ASP A 52 2.35 -12.78 -8.96
N ARG A 53 1.20 -12.15 -8.70
CA ARG A 53 -0.02 -12.19 -9.53
C ARG A 53 -0.84 -10.92 -9.32
N PRO A 54 -1.87 -10.62 -10.15
CA PRO A 54 -2.65 -9.39 -10.04
C PRO A 54 -3.15 -9.13 -8.61
N PHE A 55 -3.02 -7.87 -8.18
CA PHE A 55 -3.37 -7.44 -6.83
C PHE A 55 -3.92 -6.01 -6.80
N LEU A 56 -4.71 -5.74 -5.77
CA LEU A 56 -5.20 -4.41 -5.45
C LEU A 56 -4.30 -3.74 -4.41
N TYR A 57 -4.15 -2.43 -4.50
CA TYR A 57 -3.50 -1.63 -3.48
C TYR A 57 -4.35 -0.42 -3.10
N TYR A 58 -4.15 0.08 -1.88
CA TYR A 58 -4.65 1.38 -1.46
C TYR A 58 -3.65 2.07 -0.54
N ILE A 59 -3.51 3.38 -0.71
CA ILE A 59 -2.79 4.26 0.22
C ILE A 59 -3.87 4.99 1.01
N ARG A 60 -3.89 4.81 2.33
CA ARG A 60 -4.92 5.41 3.18
C ARG A 60 -4.35 6.20 4.33
N ASP A 61 -5.06 7.26 4.70
CA ASP A 61 -4.91 7.90 6.00
C ASP A 61 -5.49 6.96 7.08
N ARG A 62 -4.63 6.50 7.99
CA ARG A 62 -5.03 5.57 9.06
C ARG A 62 -5.89 6.22 10.14
N SER A 63 -5.76 7.52 10.36
CA SER A 63 -6.49 8.23 11.43
C SER A 63 -7.97 8.36 11.11
N ASN A 64 -8.28 8.69 9.85
CA ASN A 64 -9.65 8.93 9.39
C ASN A 64 -10.18 7.82 8.47
N ASN A 65 -9.38 6.77 8.24
CA ASN A 65 -9.68 5.68 7.31
C ASN A 65 -10.01 6.14 5.88
N ARG A 66 -9.42 7.25 5.43
CA ARG A 66 -9.68 7.83 4.10
C ARG A 66 -8.73 7.24 3.07
N ILE A 67 -9.27 6.72 1.98
CA ILE A 67 -8.50 6.27 0.82
C ILE A 67 -7.98 7.50 0.06
N LEU A 68 -6.66 7.57 -0.12
CA LEU A 68 -5.98 8.62 -0.87
C LEU A 68 -5.66 8.15 -2.29
N PHE A 69 -5.25 6.89 -2.42
CA PHE A 69 -5.03 6.22 -3.70
C PHE A 69 -5.62 4.82 -3.65
N VAL A 70 -6.15 4.36 -4.77
CA VAL A 70 -6.57 2.98 -5.00
C VAL A 70 -6.21 2.60 -6.42
N GLY A 71 -5.78 1.36 -6.62
CA GLY A 71 -5.45 0.86 -7.94
C GLY A 71 -5.30 -0.64 -7.96
N GLU A 72 -5.12 -1.14 -9.18
CA GLU A 72 -4.85 -2.54 -9.48
C GLU A 72 -3.52 -2.61 -10.24
N VAL A 73 -2.68 -3.57 -9.85
CA VAL A 73 -1.48 -3.95 -10.59
C VAL A 73 -1.79 -5.27 -11.26
N ASN A 74 -1.92 -5.24 -12.58
CA ASN A 74 -2.23 -6.41 -13.40
C ASN A 74 -0.97 -7.14 -13.90
N SER A 75 0.16 -6.43 -13.95
CA SER A 75 1.48 -6.93 -14.33
C SER A 75 2.56 -6.15 -13.59
N LEU A 76 3.63 -6.83 -13.18
CA LEU A 76 4.84 -6.25 -12.57
C LEU A 76 5.94 -6.06 -13.62
#